data_AF-A0A7V1ZM84-F1
#
_entry.id   AF-A0A7V1ZM84-F1
#
_cell.length_a   1.000
_cell.length_b   1.000
_cell.length_c   1.000
_cell.angle_alpha   90.00
_cell.angle_beta   90.00
_cell.angle_gamma   90.00
#
_symmetry.space_group_name_H-M   'P 1'
#
loop_
_entity.id
_entity.type
_entity.pdbx_description
1 polymer ?
#
loop_
_entity_poly.entity_id
_entity_poly.type
_entity_poly.pdbx_seq_one_letter_code
_entity_poly.pdbx_strand_id
1 'polypeptide(L)' 'MENLKKLLLQCEVYLQQGDWDKLIEVLNGVTQEHIESLDLETAQECYRILEHLIKESQQIRNKMAESLINFKKFKEGYSF' A
#
# COMPACT_ATOMS: atom_id res chain seq x y z
N MET A 1 14.41 18.45 -1.18
CA MET A 1 13.40 17.75 -0.37
C MET A 1 12.31 17.26 -1.30
N GLU A 2 12.10 15.95 -1.38
CA GLU A 2 10.95 15.41 -2.12
C GLU A 2 9.68 15.70 -1.32
N ASN A 3 8.65 16.21 -2.00
CA ASN A 3 7.35 16.48 -1.40
C ASN A 3 6.71 15.15 -0.98
N LEU A 4 6.21 15.03 0.26
CA LEU A 4 5.56 13.83 0.80
C LEU A 4 4.51 13.26 -0.17
N LYS A 5 3.75 14.13 -0.84
CA LYS A 5 2.76 13.75 -1.85
C LYS A 5 3.36 12.89 -2.96
N LYS A 6 4.56 13.20 -3.42
CA LYS A 6 5.26 12.44 -4.48
C LYS A 6 5.63 11.04 -3.99
N LEU A 7 6.10 10.91 -2.74
CA LEU A 7 6.42 9.61 -2.13
C LEU A 7 5.16 8.76 -1.99
N LEU A 8 4.04 9.36 -1.57
CA LEU A 8 2.75 8.66 -1.45
C LEU A 8 2.20 8.20 -2.81
N LEU A 9 2.33 9.00 -3.86
CA LEU A 9 1.95 8.59 -5.22
C LEU A 9 2.87 7.48 -5.76
N GLN A 10 4.16 7.49 -5.42
CA GLN A 10 5.04 6.37 -5.74
C GLN A 10 4.64 5.09 -5.00
N CYS A 11 4.22 5.20 -3.75
CA CYS A 11 3.68 4.07 -2.99
C CYS A 11 2.45 3.46 -3.69
N GLU A 12 1.58 4.28 -4.27
CA GLU A 12 0.43 3.80 -5.06
C GLU A 12 0.86 2.94 -6.25
N VAL A 13 1.87 3.40 -7.00
CA VAL A 13 2.41 2.67 -8.14
C VAL A 13 3.00 1.32 -7.71
N TYR A 14 3.80 1.29 -6.65
CA TYR A 14 4.39 0.04 -6.16
C TYR A 14 3.35 -0.92 -5.59
N LEU A 15 2.32 -0.39 -4.93
CA LEU A 15 1.20 -1.16 -4.42
C LEU A 15 0.44 -1.87 -5.56
N GLN A 16 0.14 -1.15 -6.64
CA GLN A 16 -0.53 -1.71 -7.82
C GLN A 16 0.33 -2.72 -8.57
N GLN A 17 1.65 -2.53 -8.59
CA GLN A 17 2.61 -3.47 -9.20
C GLN A 17 2.87 -4.71 -8.33
N GLY A 18 2.48 -4.68 -7.05
CA GLY A 18 2.81 -5.73 -6.09
C GLY A 18 4.30 -5.77 -5.73
N ASP A 19 5.04 -4.68 -5.94
CA ASP A 19 6.46 -4.56 -5.58
C ASP A 19 6.57 -4.12 -4.11
N TRP A 20 6.32 -5.08 -3.22
CA TRP A 20 6.23 -4.86 -1.77
C TRP A 20 7.55 -4.38 -1.16
N ASP A 21 8.68 -4.85 -1.68
CA ASP A 21 10.00 -4.48 -1.18
C ASP A 21 10.27 -3.00 -1.40
N LYS A 22 10.03 -2.50 -2.61
CA LYS A 22 10.17 -1.06 -2.92
C LYS A 22 9.14 -0.21 -2.18
N LEU A 23 7.92 -0.72 -2.02
CA LEU A 23 6.89 -0.02 -1.25
C LEU A 23 7.36 0.21 0.20
N ILE A 24 7.90 -0.83 0.85
CA ILE A 24 8.43 -0.75 2.21
C ILE A 24 9.63 0.19 2.28
N GLU A 25 10.54 0.12 1.30
CA GLU A 25 11.71 1.00 1.22
C GLU A 25 11.29 2.49 1.18
N VAL A 26 10.33 2.84 0.32
CA VAL A 26 9.83 4.22 0.21
C VAL A 26 9.10 4.67 1.48
N LEU A 27 8.27 3.81 2.06
CA LEU A 27 7.57 4.14 3.31
C LEU A 27 8.54 4.36 4.48
N ASN A 28 9.60 3.55 4.58
CA ASN A 28 10.65 3.73 5.59
C ASN A 28 11.49 4.99 5.37
N GLY A 29 11.52 5.52 4.15
CA GLY A 29 12.17 6.79 3.81
C GLY A 29 11.39 8.03 4.28
N VAL A 30 10.14 7.87 4.73
CA VAL A 30 9.33 8.99 5.23
C VAL A 30 9.84 9.40 6.62
N THR A 31 10.40 10.61 6.69
CA THR A 31 10.90 11.21 7.94
C THR A 31 9.96 12.30 8.47
N GLN A 32 10.15 12.68 9.74
CA GLN A 32 9.37 13.74 10.39
C GLN A 32 9.49 15.11 9.69
N GLU A 33 10.62 15.40 9.05
CA GLU A 33 10.83 16.61 8.25
C GLU A 33 9.82 16.73 7.08
N HIS A 34 9.36 15.61 6.53
CA HIS A 34 8.35 15.60 5.47
C HIS A 34 6.95 15.97 5.96
N ILE A 35 6.72 15.90 7.28
CA ILE A 35 5.42 16.15 7.92
C ILE A 35 5.37 17.56 8.49
N GLU A 36 6.44 18.01 9.13
CA GLU A 36 6.52 19.32 9.79
C GLU A 36 6.50 20.49 8.80
N SER A 37 6.86 20.26 7.53
CA SER A 37 6.86 21.27 6.48
C SER A 37 5.54 21.42 5.71
N LEU A 38 4.46 20.73 6.12
CA LEU A 38 3.21 20.70 5.37
C LEU A 38 2.24 21.80 5.81
N ASP A 39 1.65 22.49 4.84
CA ASP A 39 0.46 23.29 5.09
C ASP A 39 -0.79 22.41 5.24
N LEU A 40 -1.87 22.99 5.76
CA LEU A 40 -3.11 22.28 6.07
C LEU A 40 -3.71 21.59 4.82
N GLU A 41 -3.66 22.25 3.67
CA GLU A 41 -4.22 21.75 2.42
C GLU A 41 -3.44 20.53 1.91
N THR A 42 -2.11 20.64 1.86
CA THR A 42 -1.22 19.56 1.45
C THR A 42 -1.29 18.39 2.42
N ALA A 43 -1.41 18.65 3.73
CA ALA A 43 -1.59 17.61 4.73
C ALA A 43 -2.92 16.85 4.52
N GLN A 44 -4.02 17.56 4.24
CA GLN A 44 -5.31 16.94 3.93
C GLN A 44 -5.27 16.09 2.65
N GLU A 45 -4.59 16.57 1.61
CA GLU A 45 -4.39 15.79 0.39
C GLU A 45 -3.58 14.52 0.65
N CYS A 46 -2.44 14.63 1.36
CA CYS A 46 -1.61 13.48 1.71
C CYS A 46 -2.39 12.47 2.56
N TYR A 47 -3.21 12.94 3.48
CA TYR A 47 -4.09 12.10 4.29
C TYR A 47 -5.10 11.32 3.42
N ARG A 48 -5.74 11.97 2.44
CA ARG A 48 -6.65 11.30 1.50
C ARG A 48 -5.94 10.22 0.68
N ILE A 49 -4.71 10.47 0.24
CA ILE A 49 -3.90 9.48 -0.49
C ILE A 49 -3.59 8.29 0.42
N LEU A 50 -3.22 8.52 1.68
CA LEU A 50 -2.99 7.45 2.66
C LEU A 50 -4.24 6.59 2.89
N GLU A 51 -5.42 7.21 3.05
CA GLU A 51 -6.68 6.46 3.18
C GLU A 51 -6.95 5.58 1.95
N HIS A 52 -6.66 6.10 0.76
CA HIS A 52 -6.78 5.33 -0.48
C HIS A 52 -5.84 4.12 -0.48
N LEU A 53 -4.55 4.31 -0.19
CA LEU A 53 -3.55 3.24 -0.13
C LEU A 53 -3.91 2.15 0.88
N ILE A 54 -4.41 2.54 2.06
CA ILE A 54 -4.86 1.60 3.09
C ILE A 54 -6.02 0.74 2.56
N LYS A 55 -7.00 1.37 1.90
CA LYS A 55 -8.16 0.68 1.33
C LYS A 55 -7.74 -0.30 0.24
N GLU A 56 -6.86 0.09 -0.67
CA GLU A 56 -6.34 -0.79 -1.72
C GLU A 56 -5.56 -1.97 -1.13
N SER A 57 -4.69 -1.71 -0.15
CA SER A 57 -3.92 -2.73 0.54
C SER A 57 -4.82 -3.79 1.21
N GLN A 58 -5.92 -3.34 1.82
CA GLN A 58 -6.92 -4.25 2.40
C GLN A 58 -7.60 -5.12 1.34
N GLN A 59 -7.94 -4.56 0.17
CA GLN A 59 -8.54 -5.31 -0.92
C GLN A 59 -7.58 -6.37 -1.46
N ILE A 60 -6.29 -6.02 -1.64
CA ILE A 60 -5.26 -6.96 -2.09
C ILE A 60 -5.11 -8.10 -1.07
N ARG A 61 -5.02 -7.77 0.22
CA ARG A 61 -4.94 -8.77 1.29
C ARG A 61 -6.14 -9.74 1.27
N ASN A 62 -7.35 -9.23 1.08
CA ASN A 62 -8.54 -10.07 1.02
C ASN A 62 -8.51 -11.01 -0.18
N LYS A 63 -8.13 -10.51 -1.37
CA LYS A 63 -7.95 -11.34 -2.58
C LYS A 63 -6.89 -12.44 -2.38
N MET A 64 -5.79 -12.12 -1.71
CA MET A 64 -4.76 -13.12 -1.36
C MET A 64 -5.33 -14.19 -0.42
N ALA A 65 -6.07 -13.80 0.62
CA ALA A 65 -6.70 -14.74 1.54
C ALA A 65 -7.70 -15.67 0.83
N GLU A 66 -8.54 -15.13 -0.05
CA GLU A 66 -9.47 -15.91 -0.88
C GLU A 66 -8.72 -16.90 -1.78
N SER A 67 -7.63 -16.44 -2.42
CA SER A 67 -6.80 -17.29 -3.29
C SER A 67 -6.17 -18.46 -2.52
N LEU A 68 -5.68 -18.21 -1.30
CA LEU A 68 -5.11 -19.24 -0.44
C LEU A 68 -6.17 -20.26 0.00
N ILE A 69 -7.37 -19.81 0.35
CA ILE A 69 -8.49 -20.70 0.70
C ILE A 69 -8.88 -21.57 -0.50
N ASN A 70 -8.98 -20.97 -1.69
CA ASN A 70 -9.32 -21.69 -2.92
C ASN A 70 -8.24 -22.72 -3.28
N PHE A 71 -6.95 -22.37 -3.11
CA PHE A 71 -5.85 -23.30 -3.31
C PHE A 71 -5.91 -24.49 -2.33
N LYS A 72 -6.21 -24.23 -1.05
CA LYS A 72 -6.40 -25.30 -0.05
C LYS A 72 -7.55 -26.24 -0.45
N LYS A 73 -8.72 -25.70 -0.81
CA LYS A 73 -9.88 -26.49 -1.25
C LYS A 73 -9.58 -27.31 -2.50
N PHE A 74 -8.84 -26.73 -3.46
CA PHE A 74 -8.40 -27.44 -4.65
C PHE A 74 -7.52 -28.64 -4.29
N LYS A 75 -6.54 -28.46 -3.41
CA LYS A 75 -5.65 -29.54 -2.96
C LYS A 75 -6.42 -30.66 -2.21
N GLU A 76 -7.37 -30.29 -1.37
CA GLU A 76 -8.23 -31.25 -0.64
C GLU A 76 -9.16 -32.01 -1.61
N GLY A 77 -9.69 -31.36 -2.65
CA GLY A 77 -10.54 -32.01 -3.66
C GLY A 77 -9.82 -32.97 -4.63
N TYR A 78 -8.48 -32.89 -4.72
CA TYR A 78 -7.65 -33.79 -5.54
C TYR A 78 -6.96 -34.90 -4.73
N SER A 79 -7.22 -34.99 -3.41
CA SER A 79 -6.77 -36.12 -2.60
C SER A 79 -7.77 -37.28 -2.74
N PHE A 80 -7.67 -38.02 -3.86
CA PHE A 80 -8.28 -39.34 -4.04
C PHE A 80 -7.25 -40.44 -3.73
#